data_AF-A0A956QQL6-F1
#
_entry.id   AF-A0A956QQL6-F1
#
_cell.length_a   1.000
_cell.length_b   1.000
_cell.length_c   1.000
_cell.angle_alpha   90.00
_cell.angle_beta   90.00
_cell.angle_gamma   90.00
#
_symmetry.space_group_name_H-M   'P 1'
#
loop_
_entity.id
_entity.type
_entity.pdbx_description
1 polymer ?
#
loop_
_entity_poly.entity_id
_entity_poly.type
_entity_poly.pdbx_seq_one_letter_code
_entity_poly.pdbx_strand_id
1 'polypeptide(L)'
;PLVWLGLRSYSVYLWHYPVFAFARLCAYPMGPTGKLGGILITLILAELSYRFVEQPFRSRQCIKTGMLTATMALVMAVLLGANGYIYMTEGAPYRFKKLFWLLRRAPDFHASVSRHFVDITEFNPQKITVVVIGDSYARNIAHSIANNTEFEVNYEHTYPSCKVFTLPNPRRIETVHKCLSNKKLFTRSFETTQIVVLSTFNSFHYIDQTLFMDTLQEHINTMRQHGFKGPVVIIGRRPEFQKNPQQLVLESDSLAQVNQLATKHLIIPLHELYKQDFFV
;
A
#
# COMPACT_ATOMS: atom_id res chain seq x y z
N PRO A 1 2.65 46.37 -2.88
CA PRO A 1 1.85 45.21 -2.40
C PRO A 1 2.48 43.84 -2.75
N LEU A 2 2.78 43.55 -4.03
CA LEU A 2 3.32 42.25 -4.46
C LEU A 2 4.73 41.94 -3.93
N VAL A 3 5.59 42.96 -3.81
CA VAL A 3 6.95 42.82 -3.26
C VAL A 3 6.93 42.36 -1.80
N TRP A 4 5.99 42.87 -1.00
CA TRP A 4 5.83 42.49 0.42
C TRP A 4 5.53 41.00 0.59
N LEU A 5 4.70 40.45 -0.31
CA LEU A 5 4.35 39.03 -0.35
C LEU A 5 5.52 38.19 -0.90
N GLY A 6 6.19 38.68 -1.93
CA GLY A 6 7.38 38.04 -2.51
C GLY A 6 8.50 37.84 -1.48
N LEU A 7 8.74 38.83 -0.60
CA LEU A 7 9.75 38.74 0.47
C LEU A 7 9.47 37.65 1.50
N ARG A 8 8.20 37.26 1.67
CA ARG A 8 7.74 36.25 2.65
C ARG A 8 7.42 34.90 2.01
N SER A 9 7.48 34.82 0.69
CA SER A 9 7.07 33.65 -0.10
C SER A 9 7.78 32.37 0.37
N TYR A 10 9.06 32.47 0.74
CA TYR A 10 9.83 31.35 1.27
C TYR A 10 9.27 30.86 2.62
N SER A 11 9.08 31.76 3.58
CA SER A 11 8.49 31.41 4.88
C SER A 11 7.06 30.86 4.75
N VAL A 12 6.23 31.41 3.86
CA VAL A 12 4.89 30.88 3.56
C VAL A 12 4.97 29.48 2.96
N TYR A 13 5.87 29.26 2.01
CA TYR A 13 6.12 27.95 1.42
C TYR A 13 6.59 26.94 2.47
N LEU A 14 7.42 27.33 3.44
CA LEU A 14 7.88 26.42 4.49
C LEU A 14 6.72 25.97 5.41
N TRP A 15 5.88 26.91 5.84
CA TRP A 15 4.88 26.65 6.89
C TRP A 15 3.53 26.14 6.36
N HIS A 16 3.21 26.34 5.08
CA HIS A 16 1.93 25.85 4.55
C HIS A 16 1.86 24.31 4.65
N TYR A 17 2.93 23.60 4.26
CA TYR A 17 2.90 22.15 4.23
C TYR A 17 2.71 21.51 5.62
N PRO A 18 3.50 21.84 6.67
CA PRO A 18 3.29 21.30 8.00
C PRO A 18 1.90 21.60 8.55
N VAL A 19 1.40 22.83 8.42
CA VAL A 19 0.09 23.22 8.95
C VAL A 19 -1.02 22.37 8.34
N PHE A 20 -1.06 22.24 7.02
CA PHE A 20 -2.08 21.44 6.35
C PHE A 20 -1.88 19.94 6.55
N ALA A 21 -0.63 19.46 6.64
CA ALA A 21 -0.33 18.07 6.94
C ALA A 21 -0.82 17.68 8.34
N PHE A 22 -0.47 18.45 9.37
CA PHE A 22 -0.89 18.18 10.75
C PHE A 22 -2.40 18.25 10.91
N ALA A 23 -3.04 19.24 10.30
CA ALA A 23 -4.48 19.35 10.42
C ALA A 23 -5.22 18.22 9.70
N ARG A 24 -4.68 17.63 8.62
CA ARG A 24 -5.18 16.36 8.05
C ARG A 24 -4.94 15.17 8.99
N LEU A 25 -3.76 15.08 9.59
CA LEU A 25 -3.41 14.00 10.52
C LEU A 25 -4.30 14.00 11.77
N CYS A 26 -4.67 15.18 12.26
CA CYS A 26 -5.60 15.34 13.38
C CYS A 26 -7.08 15.19 12.98
N ALA A 27 -7.36 14.75 11.75
CA ALA A 27 -8.72 14.65 11.19
C ALA A 27 -9.54 15.94 11.34
N TYR A 28 -8.88 17.10 11.33
CA TYR A 28 -9.56 18.38 11.43
C TYR A 28 -10.35 18.64 10.14
N PRO A 29 -11.62 19.04 10.21
CA PRO A 29 -12.45 19.23 9.04
C PRO A 29 -11.91 20.35 8.15
N MET A 30 -11.38 19.99 6.99
CA MET A 30 -10.82 20.90 5.97
C MET A 30 -11.88 21.47 5.03
N GLY A 31 -13.02 21.90 5.59
CA GLY A 31 -14.01 22.71 4.88
C GLY A 31 -13.48 24.11 4.57
N PRO A 32 -14.29 24.99 3.93
CA PRO A 32 -13.90 26.36 3.61
C PRO A 32 -13.36 27.13 4.83
N THR A 33 -14.02 27.00 5.98
CA THR A 33 -13.63 27.64 7.25
C THR A 33 -12.32 27.09 7.80
N GLY A 34 -12.14 25.76 7.79
CA GLY A 34 -10.91 25.12 8.25
C GLY A 34 -9.69 25.46 7.37
N LYS A 35 -9.91 25.58 6.05
CA LYS A 35 -8.87 26.04 5.12
C LYS A 35 -8.46 27.49 5.39
N LEU A 36 -9.43 28.37 5.63
CA LEU A 36 -9.16 29.76 6.00
C LEU A 36 -8.36 29.85 7.32
N GLY A 37 -8.74 29.05 8.32
CA GLY A 37 -7.97 28.94 9.57
C GLY A 37 -6.53 28.46 9.34
N GLY A 38 -6.34 27.43 8.50
CA GLY A 38 -5.02 26.94 8.11
C GLY A 38 -4.17 28.01 7.41
N ILE A 39 -4.75 28.76 6.47
CA ILE A 39 -4.07 29.87 5.78
C ILE A 39 -3.64 30.93 6.80
N LEU A 40 -4.53 31.33 7.72
CA LEU A 40 -4.23 32.33 8.75
C LEU A 40 -3.06 31.88 9.65
N ILE A 41 -3.08 30.62 10.11
CA ILE A 41 -1.99 30.04 10.90
C ILE A 41 -0.68 30.03 10.10
N THR A 42 -0.72 29.61 8.83
CA THR A 42 0.45 29.64 7.95
C THR A 42 1.03 31.05 7.80
N LEU A 43 0.19 32.07 7.62
CA LEU A 43 0.64 33.46 7.50
C LEU A 43 1.24 33.99 8.79
N ILE A 44 0.66 33.66 9.95
CA ILE A 44 1.21 34.05 11.26
C ILE A 44 2.59 33.40 11.47
N LEU A 45 2.70 32.08 11.24
CA LEU A 45 3.96 31.36 11.37
C LEU A 45 5.00 31.86 10.36
N ALA A 46 4.58 32.16 9.14
CA ALA A 46 5.45 32.73 8.12
C ALA A 46 5.94 34.13 8.50
N GLU A 47 5.12 34.98 9.10
CA GLU A 47 5.55 36.31 9.57
C GLU A 47 6.57 36.19 10.70
N LEU A 48 6.34 35.29 11.66
CA LEU A 48 7.27 35.02 12.76
C LEU A 48 8.60 34.48 12.21
N SER A 49 8.54 33.50 11.32
CA SER A 49 9.71 32.93 10.65
C SER A 49 10.47 33.99 9.85
N TYR A 50 9.76 34.84 9.12
CA TYR A 50 10.36 35.91 8.33
C TYR A 50 11.08 36.94 9.22
N ARG A 51 10.46 37.38 10.32
CA ARG A 51 11.06 38.40 11.21
C ARG A 51 12.19 37.87 12.08
N PHE A 52 12.06 36.65 12.61
CA PHE A 52 12.99 36.13 13.64
C PHE A 52 14.03 35.16 13.09
N VAL A 53 13.80 34.59 11.91
CA VAL A 53 14.76 33.69 11.25
C VAL A 53 15.26 34.37 9.97
N GLU A 54 14.39 34.57 8.99
CA GLU A 54 14.81 34.97 7.65
C GLU A 54 15.49 36.36 7.61
N GLN A 55 14.96 37.36 8.32
CA GLN A 55 15.52 38.71 8.37
C GLN A 55 16.90 38.78 9.05
N PRO A 56 17.13 38.22 10.25
CA PRO A 56 18.45 38.18 10.88
C PRO A 56 19.52 37.52 10.02
N PHE A 57 19.19 36.41 9.34
CA PHE A 57 20.13 35.72 8.45
C PHE A 57 20.33 36.43 7.09
N ARG A 58 19.36 37.22 6.62
CA ARG A 58 19.47 38.02 5.38
C ARG A 58 20.18 39.34 5.56
N SER A 59 19.93 40.02 6.68
CA SER A 59 20.70 41.20 7.03
C SER A 59 22.12 40.72 7.32
N ARG A 60 23.15 41.33 6.72
CA ARG A 60 24.57 40.97 6.97
C ARG A 60 25.03 41.28 8.41
N GLN A 61 24.13 41.32 9.37
CA GLN A 61 24.46 41.41 10.79
C GLN A 61 25.21 40.14 11.16
N CYS A 62 26.44 40.30 11.65
CA CYS A 62 27.30 39.18 12.01
C CYS A 62 26.71 38.43 13.20
N ILE A 63 25.93 37.38 12.93
CA ILE A 63 25.64 36.35 13.91
C ILE A 63 26.99 35.73 14.28
N LYS A 64 27.37 35.80 15.55
CA LYS A 64 28.64 35.23 16.02
C LYS A 64 28.64 33.74 15.74
N THR A 65 29.63 33.25 14.99
CA THR A 65 29.73 31.84 14.55
C THR A 65 29.60 30.86 15.73
N GLY A 66 30.22 31.18 16.88
CA GLY A 66 30.13 30.35 18.08
C GLY A 66 28.72 30.25 18.70
N MET A 67 27.90 31.30 18.59
CA MET A 67 26.51 31.28 19.06
C MET A 67 25.62 30.48 18.10
N LEU A 68 25.87 30.60 16.79
CA LEU A 68 25.17 29.82 15.78
C LEU A 68 25.49 28.32 15.90
N THR A 69 26.76 27.96 16.06
CA THR A 69 27.15 26.56 16.23
C THR A 69 26.62 25.98 17.54
N ALA A 70 26.64 26.74 18.64
CA ALA A 70 26.07 26.30 19.91
C ALA A 70 24.55 26.08 19.83
N THR A 71 23.82 26.98 19.17
CA THR A 71 22.36 26.81 18.97
C THR A 71 22.03 25.65 18.06
N MET A 72 22.77 25.46 16.96
CA MET A 72 22.61 24.28 16.08
C MET A 72 22.92 22.98 16.82
N ALA A 73 24.01 22.94 17.62
CA ALA A 73 24.37 21.78 18.41
C ALA A 73 23.32 21.45 19.47
N LEU A 74 22.74 22.46 20.13
CA LEU A 74 21.64 22.28 21.07
C LEU A 74 20.40 21.69 20.39
N VAL A 75 19.98 22.26 19.25
CA VAL A 75 18.84 21.74 18.49
C VAL A 75 19.08 20.29 18.06
N MET A 76 20.29 19.99 17.58
CA MET A 76 20.67 18.63 17.19
C MET A 76 20.64 17.67 18.39
N ALA A 77 21.18 18.07 19.55
CA ALA A 77 21.15 17.26 20.76
C ALA A 77 19.73 16.98 21.25
N VAL A 78 18.84 17.98 21.21
CA VAL A 78 17.42 17.81 21.55
C VAL A 78 16.73 16.83 20.59
N LEU A 79 16.97 16.95 19.28
CA LEU A 79 16.41 16.05 18.28
C LEU A 79 16.92 14.62 18.46
N LEU A 80 18.21 14.44 18.72
CA LEU A 80 18.80 13.13 19.00
C LEU A 80 18.25 12.52 20.28
N GLY A 81 18.12 13.31 21.35
CA GLY A 81 17.52 12.87 22.62
C GLY A 81 16.05 12.45 22.44
N ALA A 82 15.26 13.23 21.71
CA ALA A 82 13.88 12.89 21.40
C ALA A 82 13.77 11.61 20.55
N ASN A 83 14.60 11.45 19.52
CA ASN A 83 14.62 10.23 18.70
C ASN A 83 15.09 9.02 19.50
N GLY A 84 16.11 9.17 20.35
CA GLY A 84 16.59 8.13 21.25
C GLY A 84 15.50 7.68 22.22
N TYR A 85 14.77 8.62 22.82
CA TYR A 85 13.62 8.31 23.67
C TYR A 85 12.51 7.57 22.90
N ILE A 86 12.18 8.00 21.67
CA ILE A 86 11.21 7.31 20.81
C ILE A 86 11.68 5.89 20.49
N TYR A 87 12.95 5.69 20.20
CA TYR A 87 13.52 4.37 19.91
C TYR A 87 13.46 3.44 21.13
N MET A 88 13.88 3.94 22.30
CA MET A 88 13.84 3.17 23.55
C MET A 88 12.42 2.84 24.00
N THR A 89 11.44 3.66 23.62
CA THR A 89 10.02 3.40 23.88
C THR A 89 9.34 2.64 22.74
N GLU A 90 10.09 2.02 21.81
CA GLU A 90 9.54 1.26 20.67
C GLU A 90 8.52 2.07 19.84
N GLY A 91 8.77 3.37 19.64
CA GLY A 91 7.90 4.24 18.87
C GLY A 91 6.81 4.95 19.68
N ALA A 92 6.92 4.98 21.02
CA ALA A 92 5.94 5.58 21.92
C ALA A 92 4.51 5.00 21.72
N PRO A 93 4.30 3.69 22.00
CA PRO A 93 3.06 2.96 21.70
C PRO A 93 1.83 3.56 22.38
N TYR A 94 2.01 4.27 23.50
CA TYR A 94 0.95 5.03 24.17
C TYR A 94 0.30 6.11 23.29
N ARG A 95 0.99 6.59 22.23
CA ARG A 95 0.44 7.56 21.27
C ARG A 95 -0.65 6.97 20.39
N PHE A 96 -0.60 5.67 20.17
CA PHE A 96 -1.61 4.92 19.46
C PHE A 96 -2.47 4.21 20.50
N LYS A 97 -3.60 4.82 20.90
CA LYS A 97 -4.64 4.11 21.67
C LYS A 97 -4.89 2.75 21.00
N LYS A 98 -4.98 1.64 21.73
CA LYS A 98 -5.42 0.26 21.34
C LYS A 98 -4.97 -0.33 19.98
N LEU A 99 -5.18 0.36 18.85
CA LEU A 99 -4.84 0.00 17.47
C LEU A 99 -3.40 -0.48 17.28
N PHE A 100 -2.38 0.17 17.86
CA PHE A 100 -0.99 -0.29 17.72
C PHE A 100 -0.76 -1.64 18.41
N TRP A 101 -1.33 -1.85 19.59
CA TRP A 101 -1.22 -3.13 20.29
C TRP A 101 -1.98 -4.26 19.58
N LEU A 102 -3.10 -3.95 18.92
CA LEU A 102 -3.85 -4.90 18.10
C LEU A 102 -3.08 -5.24 16.80
N LEU A 103 -2.49 -4.24 16.12
CA LEU A 103 -1.70 -4.47 14.91
C LEU A 103 -0.36 -5.14 15.18
N ARG A 104 0.31 -4.85 16.30
CA ARG A 104 1.56 -5.52 16.73
C ARG A 104 1.34 -6.99 17.11
N ARG A 105 0.13 -7.35 17.57
CA ARG A 105 -0.26 -8.74 17.83
C ARG A 105 -0.70 -9.48 16.58
N ALA A 106 -1.03 -8.79 15.50
CA ALA A 106 -1.21 -9.44 14.22
C ALA A 106 0.18 -9.98 13.80
N PRO A 107 0.32 -11.29 13.53
CA PRO A 107 1.59 -11.84 13.07
C PRO A 107 2.07 -11.01 11.88
N ASP A 108 3.35 -10.62 11.90
CA ASP A 108 3.95 -9.75 10.89
C ASP A 108 3.65 -10.27 9.49
N PHE A 109 2.61 -9.69 8.88
CA PHE A 109 2.11 -10.10 7.57
C PHE A 109 3.23 -10.03 6.54
N HIS A 110 4.18 -9.09 6.69
CA HIS A 110 5.32 -8.96 5.80
C HIS A 110 6.46 -9.96 6.07
N ALA A 111 6.67 -10.39 7.33
CA ALA A 111 7.75 -11.32 7.68
C ALA A 111 7.36 -12.80 7.50
N SER A 112 6.05 -13.11 7.43
CA SER A 112 5.55 -14.44 7.06
C SER A 112 5.49 -14.63 5.54
N VAL A 113 5.22 -13.55 4.80
CA VAL A 113 5.15 -13.52 3.32
C VAL A 113 6.49 -13.82 2.67
N SER A 114 7.64 -13.44 3.25
CA SER A 114 8.95 -13.77 2.64
C SER A 114 9.42 -15.21 2.87
N ARG A 115 8.87 -15.93 3.86
CA ARG A 115 9.40 -17.24 4.29
C ARG A 115 8.78 -18.45 3.60
N HIS A 116 7.64 -18.30 2.93
CA HIS A 116 6.87 -19.43 2.39
C HIS A 116 6.90 -19.57 0.87
N PHE A 117 7.51 -18.62 0.15
CA PHE A 117 7.60 -18.71 -1.31
C PHE A 117 8.94 -19.34 -1.69
N VAL A 118 8.89 -20.63 -1.97
CA VAL A 118 10.01 -21.38 -2.53
C VAL A 118 9.76 -21.46 -4.04
N ASP A 119 10.76 -21.08 -4.84
CA ASP A 119 10.81 -21.51 -6.24
C ASP A 119 10.88 -23.05 -6.19
N ILE A 120 9.79 -23.74 -6.54
CA ILE A 120 9.69 -25.20 -6.43
C ILE A 120 10.70 -25.81 -7.41
N THR A 121 11.92 -26.00 -6.96
CA THR A 121 12.95 -26.78 -7.65
C THR A 121 12.99 -28.21 -7.13
N GLU A 122 12.51 -28.44 -5.90
CA GLU A 122 12.40 -29.74 -5.26
C GLU A 122 10.93 -30.03 -4.92
N PHE A 123 10.43 -31.16 -5.40
CA PHE A 123 9.03 -31.56 -5.27
C PHE A 123 8.84 -32.39 -4.00
N ASN A 124 7.91 -32.00 -3.11
CA ASN A 124 7.46 -32.89 -2.05
C ASN A 124 6.26 -33.73 -2.53
N PRO A 125 6.44 -35.04 -2.78
CA PRO A 125 5.38 -35.90 -3.32
C PRO A 125 4.18 -36.09 -2.38
N GLN A 126 4.27 -35.66 -1.12
CA GLN A 126 3.17 -35.76 -0.15
C GLN A 126 2.28 -34.51 -0.12
N LYS A 127 2.65 -33.42 -0.81
CA LYS A 127 1.92 -32.15 -0.77
C LYS A 127 1.28 -31.82 -2.12
N ILE A 128 0.18 -31.08 -2.07
CA ILE A 128 -0.49 -30.57 -3.27
C ILE A 128 0.26 -29.33 -3.76
N THR A 129 0.82 -29.39 -4.96
CA THR A 129 1.56 -28.27 -5.55
C THR A 129 0.62 -27.26 -6.19
N VAL A 130 0.70 -26.02 -5.74
CA VAL A 130 -0.15 -24.91 -6.20
C VAL A 130 0.75 -23.77 -6.69
N VAL A 131 0.55 -23.33 -7.94
CA VAL A 131 1.16 -22.09 -8.43
C VAL A 131 0.12 -20.99 -8.45
N VAL A 132 0.41 -19.89 -7.77
CA VAL A 132 -0.45 -18.72 -7.71
C VAL A 132 0.16 -17.61 -8.56
N ILE A 133 -0.51 -17.23 -9.65
CA ILE A 133 -0.03 -16.22 -10.60
C ILE A 133 -0.86 -14.94 -10.45
N GLY A 134 -0.19 -13.81 -10.26
CA GLY A 134 -0.86 -12.51 -10.28
C GLY A 134 -0.11 -11.37 -9.59
N ASP A 135 -0.80 -10.28 -9.31
CA ASP A 135 -0.22 -9.07 -8.72
C ASP A 135 -0.18 -9.15 -7.18
N SER A 136 -0.12 -7.99 -6.49
CA SER A 136 -0.17 -7.94 -5.03
C SER A 136 -1.41 -8.59 -4.42
N TYR A 137 -2.50 -8.78 -5.17
CA TYR A 137 -3.69 -9.51 -4.71
C TYR A 137 -3.46 -11.01 -4.66
N ALA A 138 -2.86 -11.58 -5.71
CA ALA A 138 -2.50 -13.00 -5.75
C ALA A 138 -1.53 -13.36 -4.62
N ARG A 139 -0.61 -12.46 -4.26
CA ARG A 139 0.36 -12.67 -3.17
C ARG A 139 -0.32 -13.02 -1.84
N ASN A 140 -1.41 -12.32 -1.53
CA ASN A 140 -2.14 -12.55 -0.29
C ASN A 140 -2.91 -13.88 -0.32
N ILE A 141 -3.42 -14.30 -1.48
CA ILE A 141 -4.04 -15.63 -1.67
C ILE A 141 -2.97 -16.72 -1.48
N ALA A 142 -1.81 -16.55 -2.12
CA ALA A 142 -0.71 -17.51 -2.02
C ALA A 142 -0.31 -17.74 -0.57
N HIS A 143 -0.20 -16.67 0.21
CA HIS A 143 0.07 -16.77 1.64
C HIS A 143 -1.04 -17.51 2.42
N SER A 144 -2.31 -17.23 2.12
CA SER A 144 -3.43 -17.93 2.77
C SER A 144 -3.43 -19.43 2.48
N ILE A 145 -3.09 -19.84 1.25
CA ILE A 145 -2.98 -21.25 0.87
C ILE A 145 -1.74 -21.88 1.54
N ALA A 146 -0.61 -21.18 1.53
CA ALA A 146 0.66 -21.67 2.08
C ALA A 146 0.62 -21.89 3.60
N ASN A 147 -0.33 -21.24 4.30
CA ASN A 147 -0.53 -21.43 5.73
C ASN A 147 -1.18 -22.79 6.07
N ASN A 148 -1.70 -23.52 5.08
CA ASN A 148 -2.12 -24.91 5.24
C ASN A 148 -0.97 -25.85 4.84
N THR A 149 -0.61 -26.76 5.74
CA THR A 149 0.51 -27.70 5.60
C THR A 149 0.35 -28.71 4.46
N GLU A 150 -0.87 -28.92 3.97
CA GLU A 150 -1.20 -29.82 2.86
C GLU A 150 -0.70 -29.29 1.51
N PHE A 151 -0.53 -27.97 1.38
CA PHE A 151 -0.16 -27.34 0.13
C PHE A 151 1.32 -26.93 0.11
N GLU A 152 1.92 -27.06 -1.06
CA GLU A 152 3.20 -26.48 -1.41
C GLU A 152 2.95 -25.39 -2.46
N VAL A 153 3.18 -24.12 -2.09
CA VAL A 153 2.70 -22.96 -2.85
C VAL A 153 3.86 -22.17 -3.43
N ASN A 154 3.87 -22.00 -4.75
CA ASN A 154 4.72 -21.02 -5.41
C ASN A 154 3.89 -19.78 -5.79
N TYR A 155 4.52 -18.61 -5.75
CA TYR A 155 3.89 -17.34 -6.14
C TYR A 155 4.67 -16.70 -7.28
N GLU A 156 3.99 -16.51 -8.40
CA GLU A 156 4.52 -15.87 -9.60
C GLU A 156 3.96 -14.46 -9.75
N HIS A 157 4.85 -13.47 -9.67
CA HIS A 157 4.46 -12.07 -9.63
C HIS A 157 4.25 -11.48 -11.04
N THR A 158 3.04 -11.05 -11.33
CA THR A 158 2.72 -10.22 -12.50
C THR A 158 2.80 -8.73 -12.19
N TYR A 159 3.20 -7.93 -13.17
CA TYR A 159 3.19 -6.48 -13.02
C TYR A 159 1.78 -5.92 -12.73
N PRO A 160 1.57 -5.17 -11.63
CA PRO A 160 0.25 -4.79 -11.14
C PRO A 160 -0.52 -3.82 -12.05
N SER A 161 0.13 -3.16 -13.01
CA SER A 161 -0.53 -2.22 -13.94
C SER A 161 -1.08 -2.88 -15.20
N CYS A 162 -0.95 -4.20 -15.33
CA CYS A 162 -1.41 -4.95 -16.49
C CYS A 162 -2.86 -5.40 -16.33
N LYS A 163 -3.62 -5.27 -17.40
CA LYS A 163 -4.96 -5.83 -17.63
C LYS A 163 -4.83 -7.31 -18.01
N VAL A 164 -5.70 -8.20 -17.53
CA VAL A 164 -5.71 -9.65 -17.83
C VAL A 164 -4.30 -10.27 -17.87
N PHE A 165 -3.52 -10.03 -16.82
CA PHE A 165 -2.15 -10.49 -16.64
C PHE A 165 -1.11 -9.92 -17.63
N THR A 166 -1.43 -9.64 -18.89
CA THR A 166 -0.43 -9.30 -19.94
C THR A 166 -0.78 -8.10 -20.83
N LEU A 167 -2.01 -7.58 -20.77
CA LEU A 167 -2.42 -6.42 -21.56
C LEU A 167 -1.98 -5.10 -20.89
N PRO A 168 -1.38 -4.15 -21.63
CA PRO A 168 -1.02 -2.86 -21.06
C PRO A 168 -2.27 -2.02 -20.72
N ASN A 169 -2.16 -1.16 -19.71
CA ASN A 169 -3.16 -0.12 -19.50
C ASN A 169 -2.99 0.95 -20.60
N PRO A 170 -4.04 1.25 -21.40
CA PRO A 170 -3.92 2.20 -22.51
C PRO A 170 -3.52 3.61 -22.05
N ARG A 171 -3.78 3.97 -20.79
CA ARG A 171 -3.37 5.26 -20.20
C ARG A 171 -1.89 5.30 -19.75
N ARG A 172 -1.17 4.18 -19.79
CA ARG A 172 0.23 4.06 -19.34
C ARG A 172 1.08 3.26 -20.33
N ILE A 173 1.41 3.87 -21.46
CA ILE A 173 2.18 3.26 -22.57
C ILE A 173 3.57 2.75 -22.12
N GLU A 174 4.19 3.38 -21.12
CA GLU A 174 5.49 2.95 -20.57
C GLU A 174 5.46 1.54 -19.95
N THR A 175 4.27 0.98 -19.67
CA THR A 175 4.11 -0.35 -19.04
C THR A 175 4.01 -1.51 -20.02
N VAL A 176 4.00 -1.26 -21.34
CA VAL A 176 3.79 -2.29 -22.38
C VAL A 176 4.82 -3.42 -22.30
N HIS A 177 6.11 -3.11 -22.26
CA HIS A 177 7.16 -4.12 -22.18
C HIS A 177 7.06 -4.97 -20.90
N LYS A 178 6.69 -4.35 -19.78
CA LYS A 178 6.50 -5.02 -18.49
C LYS A 178 5.32 -5.99 -18.55
N CYS A 179 4.21 -5.59 -19.17
CA CYS A 179 3.05 -6.46 -19.32
C CYS A 179 3.27 -7.60 -20.31
N LEU A 180 3.97 -7.35 -21.42
CA LEU A 180 4.36 -8.40 -22.36
C LEU A 180 5.32 -9.40 -21.72
N SER A 181 6.19 -8.97 -20.80
CA SER A 181 7.08 -9.88 -20.09
C SER A 181 6.35 -10.91 -19.22
N ASN A 182 5.12 -10.61 -18.76
CA ASN A 182 4.30 -11.56 -18.00
C ASN A 182 3.88 -12.77 -18.86
N LYS A 183 3.88 -12.68 -20.21
CA LYS A 183 3.59 -13.84 -21.08
C LYS A 183 4.57 -14.99 -20.83
N LYS A 184 5.83 -14.69 -20.47
CA LYS A 184 6.85 -15.72 -20.16
C LYS A 184 6.51 -16.59 -18.96
N LEU A 185 5.64 -16.13 -18.07
CA LEU A 185 5.21 -16.90 -16.90
C LEU A 185 4.34 -18.09 -17.32
N PHE A 186 3.47 -17.89 -18.32
CA PHE A 186 2.55 -18.92 -18.80
C PHE A 186 3.21 -19.94 -19.74
N THR A 187 4.44 -19.67 -20.19
CA THR A 187 5.24 -20.60 -21.02
C THR A 187 6.23 -21.43 -20.19
N ARG A 188 6.29 -21.26 -18.86
CA ARG A 188 7.11 -22.12 -18.00
C ARG A 188 6.52 -23.54 -17.96
N SER A 189 7.36 -24.55 -17.72
CA SER A 189 6.88 -25.92 -17.51
C SER A 189 6.14 -26.00 -16.18
N PHE A 190 4.89 -26.48 -16.23
CA PHE A 190 4.04 -26.73 -15.07
C PHE A 190 3.78 -28.22 -14.86
N GLU A 191 4.65 -29.09 -15.38
CA GLU A 191 4.47 -30.55 -15.35
C GLU A 191 4.30 -31.11 -13.93
N THR A 192 4.94 -30.49 -12.94
CA THR A 192 4.84 -30.86 -11.52
C THR A 192 3.73 -30.12 -10.76
N THR A 193 3.05 -29.18 -11.39
CA THR A 193 2.00 -28.35 -10.77
C THR A 193 0.65 -29.04 -10.87
N GLN A 194 -0.01 -29.22 -9.73
CA GLN A 194 -1.34 -29.81 -9.68
C GLN A 194 -2.46 -28.78 -9.84
N ILE A 195 -2.30 -27.57 -9.30
CA ILE A 195 -3.32 -26.52 -9.36
C ILE A 195 -2.67 -25.19 -9.74
N VAL A 196 -3.29 -24.45 -10.67
CA VAL A 196 -2.91 -23.05 -10.96
C VAL A 196 -4.03 -22.13 -10.45
N VAL A 197 -3.67 -21.14 -9.64
CA VAL A 197 -4.59 -20.11 -9.17
C VAL A 197 -4.25 -18.78 -9.81
N LEU A 198 -5.22 -18.17 -10.49
CA LEU A 198 -5.09 -16.89 -11.17
C LEU A 198 -5.87 -15.81 -10.41
N SER A 199 -5.21 -14.72 -10.04
CA SER A 199 -5.88 -13.60 -9.33
C SER A 199 -5.19 -12.27 -9.60
N THR A 200 -5.94 -11.26 -10.03
CA THR A 200 -5.39 -9.89 -10.22
C THR A 200 -6.42 -8.85 -9.86
N PHE A 201 -5.97 -7.69 -9.39
CA PHE A 201 -6.87 -6.58 -9.06
C PHE A 201 -7.53 -5.98 -10.30
N ASN A 202 -6.71 -5.68 -11.31
CA ASN A 202 -7.12 -4.84 -12.43
C ASN A 202 -7.93 -5.57 -13.50
N SER A 203 -7.89 -6.90 -13.53
CA SER A 203 -8.53 -7.66 -14.63
C SER A 203 -10.05 -7.63 -14.56
N PHE A 204 -10.63 -7.43 -13.38
CA PHE A 204 -12.08 -7.39 -13.18
C PHE A 204 -12.68 -5.99 -13.26
N HIS A 205 -11.85 -4.94 -13.29
CA HIS A 205 -12.32 -3.59 -13.01
C HIS A 205 -12.53 -2.72 -14.25
N TYR A 206 -11.94 -3.06 -15.42
CA TYR A 206 -11.89 -2.16 -16.59
C TYR A 206 -11.79 -2.82 -17.97
N ILE A 207 -12.38 -4.01 -18.16
CA ILE A 207 -12.21 -4.79 -19.39
C ILE A 207 -13.56 -5.31 -19.84
N ASP A 208 -13.79 -5.28 -21.13
CA ASP A 208 -14.88 -6.02 -21.75
C ASP A 208 -14.79 -7.49 -21.30
N GLN A 209 -15.90 -8.06 -20.81
CA GLN A 209 -15.93 -9.44 -20.34
C GLN A 209 -15.46 -10.41 -21.42
N THR A 210 -15.76 -10.12 -22.69
CA THR A 210 -15.32 -10.94 -23.84
C THR A 210 -13.81 -10.93 -23.96
N LEU A 211 -13.19 -9.75 -24.00
CA LEU A 211 -11.73 -9.60 -24.08
C LEU A 211 -11.01 -10.24 -22.89
N PHE A 212 -11.60 -10.17 -21.68
CA PHE A 212 -11.08 -10.87 -20.52
C PHE A 212 -11.08 -12.38 -20.72
N MET A 213 -12.22 -12.95 -21.13
CA MET A 213 -12.36 -14.40 -21.33
C MET A 213 -11.47 -14.91 -22.46
N ASP A 214 -11.38 -14.19 -23.57
CA ASP A 214 -10.52 -14.57 -24.70
C ASP A 214 -9.04 -14.61 -24.30
N THR A 215 -8.59 -13.57 -23.60
CA THR A 215 -7.20 -13.47 -23.15
C THR A 215 -6.91 -14.52 -22.08
N LEU A 216 -7.83 -14.75 -21.15
CA LEU A 216 -7.72 -15.81 -20.15
C LEU A 216 -7.61 -17.19 -20.81
N GLN A 217 -8.45 -17.47 -21.81
CA GLN A 217 -8.41 -18.73 -22.56
C GLN A 217 -7.09 -18.90 -23.31
N GLU A 218 -6.53 -17.83 -23.90
CA GLU A 218 -5.18 -17.85 -24.51
C GLU A 218 -4.11 -18.29 -23.49
N HIS A 219 -4.12 -17.73 -22.28
CA HIS A 219 -3.18 -18.10 -21.23
C HIS A 219 -3.35 -19.55 -20.76
N ILE A 220 -4.60 -20.00 -20.58
CA ILE A 220 -4.89 -21.39 -20.21
C ILE A 220 -4.39 -22.34 -21.29
N ASN A 221 -4.71 -22.07 -22.56
CA ASN A 221 -4.25 -22.86 -23.70
C ASN A 221 -2.72 -22.91 -23.78
N THR A 222 -2.06 -21.79 -23.52
CA THR A 222 -0.59 -21.72 -23.47
C THR A 222 -0.04 -22.64 -22.38
N MET A 223 -0.60 -22.61 -21.17
CA MET A 223 -0.19 -23.52 -20.09
C MET A 223 -0.46 -24.99 -20.45
N ARG A 224 -1.60 -25.30 -21.08
CA ARG A 224 -1.93 -26.66 -21.55
C ARG A 224 -0.91 -27.17 -22.57
N GLN A 225 -0.51 -26.33 -23.53
CA GLN A 225 0.51 -26.65 -24.52
C GLN A 225 1.88 -26.95 -23.89
N HIS A 226 2.18 -26.31 -22.76
CA HIS A 226 3.43 -26.50 -22.00
C HIS A 226 3.29 -27.52 -20.86
N GLY A 227 2.36 -28.47 -20.99
CA GLY A 227 2.29 -29.66 -20.14
C GLY A 227 1.37 -29.58 -18.91
N PHE A 228 0.73 -28.43 -18.63
CA PHE A 228 -0.18 -28.33 -17.48
C PHE A 228 -1.49 -29.11 -17.70
N LYS A 229 -1.80 -30.06 -16.82
CA LYS A 229 -3.04 -30.88 -16.91
C LYS A 229 -4.03 -30.69 -15.75
N GLY A 230 -3.65 -29.92 -14.72
CA GLY A 230 -4.48 -29.68 -13.54
C GLY A 230 -5.65 -28.69 -13.74
N PRO A 231 -6.48 -28.47 -12.72
CA PRO A 231 -7.47 -27.40 -12.73
C PRO A 231 -6.83 -26.00 -12.69
N VAL A 232 -7.45 -25.05 -13.40
CA VAL A 232 -7.15 -23.61 -13.27
C VAL A 232 -8.27 -22.99 -12.45
N VAL A 233 -7.93 -22.40 -11.31
CA VAL A 233 -8.87 -21.72 -10.42
C VAL A 233 -8.69 -20.22 -10.58
N ILE A 234 -9.78 -19.51 -10.86
CA ILE A 234 -9.76 -18.05 -10.95
C ILE A 234 -10.39 -17.50 -9.70
N ILE A 235 -9.64 -16.68 -8.97
CA ILE A 235 -10.17 -15.96 -7.81
C ILE A 235 -10.39 -14.53 -8.26
N GLY A 236 -11.66 -14.13 -8.27
CA GLY A 236 -12.07 -12.83 -8.72
C GLY A 236 -11.93 -11.75 -7.65
N ARG A 237 -12.86 -10.80 -7.66
CA ARG A 237 -12.69 -9.55 -6.92
C ARG A 237 -12.84 -9.81 -5.43
N ARG A 238 -11.90 -9.27 -4.66
CA ARG A 238 -12.02 -9.28 -3.19
C ARG A 238 -13.09 -8.29 -2.74
N PRO A 239 -13.76 -8.56 -1.61
CA PRO A 239 -14.65 -7.60 -1.02
C PRO A 239 -13.91 -6.30 -0.70
N GLU A 240 -14.45 -5.17 -1.16
CA GLU A 240 -13.95 -3.84 -0.84
C GLU A 240 -14.85 -3.20 0.21
N PHE A 241 -14.26 -2.34 1.03
CA PHE A 241 -14.91 -1.74 2.19
C PHE A 241 -14.90 -0.22 2.09
N GLN A 242 -16.02 0.40 2.46
CA GLN A 242 -16.14 1.86 2.51
C GLN A 242 -15.22 2.49 3.57
N LYS A 243 -14.91 1.74 4.63
CA LYS A 243 -14.01 2.14 5.72
C LYS A 243 -12.72 1.34 5.65
N ASN A 244 -11.61 2.00 5.96
CA ASN A 244 -10.32 1.31 6.04
C ASN A 244 -10.25 0.43 7.31
N PRO A 245 -9.37 -0.59 7.34
CA PRO A 245 -9.23 -1.48 8.49
C PRO A 245 -8.95 -0.75 9.81
N GLN A 246 -8.21 0.36 9.79
CA GLN A 246 -7.92 1.13 11.00
C GLN A 246 -9.18 1.76 11.59
N GLN A 247 -10.05 2.33 10.75
CA GLN A 247 -11.34 2.89 11.15
C GLN A 247 -12.26 1.79 11.73
N LEU A 248 -12.31 0.63 11.08
CA LEU A 248 -13.11 -0.50 11.54
C LEU A 248 -12.65 -1.01 12.92
N VAL A 249 -11.33 -1.10 13.15
CA VAL A 249 -10.76 -1.49 14.45
C VAL A 249 -11.04 -0.45 15.54
N LEU A 250 -11.00 0.84 15.18
CA LEU A 250 -11.32 1.92 16.11
C LEU A 250 -12.80 1.92 16.51
N GLU A 251 -13.69 1.45 15.63
CA GLU A 251 -15.13 1.34 15.87
C GLU A 251 -15.55 0.05 16.57
N SER A 252 -14.85 -1.07 16.34
CA SER A 252 -15.25 -2.38 16.85
C SER A 252 -14.72 -2.72 18.24
N ASP A 253 -13.85 -1.87 18.81
CA ASP A 253 -13.14 -2.07 20.09
C ASP A 253 -12.38 -3.42 20.25
N SER A 254 -12.44 -4.34 19.28
CA SER A 254 -11.92 -5.70 19.34
C SER A 254 -11.70 -6.23 17.92
N LEU A 255 -10.56 -6.90 17.70
CA LEU A 255 -10.23 -7.56 16.42
C LEU A 255 -11.24 -8.66 16.05
N ALA A 256 -11.85 -9.32 17.04
CA ALA A 256 -12.83 -10.38 16.80
C ALA A 256 -14.12 -9.85 16.16
N GLN A 257 -14.48 -8.58 16.46
CA GLN A 257 -15.69 -7.95 15.93
C GLN A 257 -15.45 -7.21 14.61
N VAL A 258 -14.19 -6.99 14.21
CA VAL A 258 -13.84 -6.29 12.97
C VAL A 258 -14.47 -6.98 11.76
N ASN A 259 -14.41 -8.32 11.68
CA ASN A 259 -14.98 -9.05 10.56
C ASN A 259 -16.50 -8.85 10.43
N GLN A 260 -17.22 -8.85 11.56
CA GLN A 260 -18.67 -8.63 11.58
C GLN A 260 -19.05 -7.17 11.27
N LEU A 261 -18.19 -6.21 11.64
CA LEU A 261 -18.40 -4.80 11.30
C LEU A 261 -18.05 -4.52 9.83
N ALA A 262 -16.99 -5.16 9.33
CA ALA A 262 -16.53 -5.02 7.96
C ALA A 262 -17.60 -5.46 6.96
N THR A 263 -18.32 -6.56 7.22
CA THR A 263 -19.40 -7.03 6.32
C THR A 263 -20.53 -6.01 6.15
N LYS A 264 -20.78 -5.13 7.13
CA LYS A 264 -21.75 -4.03 7.02
C LYS A 264 -21.27 -2.86 6.16
N HIS A 265 -19.96 -2.76 5.93
CA HIS A 265 -19.32 -1.70 5.18
C HIS A 265 -18.84 -2.16 3.79
N LEU A 266 -19.33 -3.29 3.31
CA LEU A 266 -19.05 -3.78 1.96
C LEU A 266 -19.56 -2.80 0.90
N ILE A 267 -18.70 -2.50 -0.08
CA ILE A 267 -19.08 -1.71 -1.26
C ILE A 267 -19.98 -2.54 -2.18
N ILE A 268 -19.65 -3.82 -2.35
CA ILE A 268 -20.44 -4.79 -3.11
C ILE A 268 -20.82 -5.93 -2.18
N PRO A 269 -22.12 -6.30 -2.08
CA PRO A 269 -22.55 -7.43 -1.29
C PRO A 269 -21.87 -8.74 -1.71
N LEU A 270 -21.51 -9.59 -0.73
CA LEU A 270 -20.84 -10.88 -0.96
C LEU A 270 -21.55 -11.76 -2.00
N HIS A 271 -22.88 -11.81 -1.98
CA HIS A 271 -23.66 -12.64 -2.91
C HIS A 271 -23.58 -12.16 -4.38
N GLU A 272 -23.25 -10.89 -4.62
CA GLU A 272 -23.02 -10.37 -5.97
C GLU A 272 -21.59 -10.66 -6.44
N LEU A 273 -20.61 -10.63 -5.53
CA LEU A 273 -19.24 -11.05 -5.82
C LEU A 273 -19.18 -12.52 -6.23
N TYR A 274 -19.87 -13.40 -5.51
CA TYR A 274 -19.94 -14.83 -5.87
C TYR A 274 -20.55 -15.09 -7.24
N LYS A 275 -21.42 -14.21 -7.76
CA LYS A 275 -21.96 -14.35 -9.13
C LYS A 275 -20.92 -13.98 -10.21
N GLN A 276 -19.86 -13.27 -9.84
CA GLN A 276 -18.77 -12.86 -10.73
C GLN A 276 -17.56 -13.81 -10.68
N ASP A 277 -17.50 -14.68 -9.66
CA ASP A 277 -16.31 -15.48 -9.31
C ASP A 277 -16.31 -16.92 -9.88
N PHE A 278 -17.30 -17.33 -10.68
CA PHE A 278 -17.35 -18.69 -11.23
C PHE A 278 -17.41 -18.69 -12.76
N PHE A 279 -16.22 -18.80 -13.38
CA PHE A 279 -16.07 -19.44 -14.67
C PHE A 279 -15.31 -20.74 -14.44
N VAL A 280 -16.03 -21.87 -14.52
CA VAL A 280 -15.42 -23.21 -14.60
C VAL A 280 -15.06 -23.48 -16.05
#